data_AF-A0A2V7HT47-F1
#
_entry.id   AF-A0A2V7HT47-F1
#
_cell.length_a   1.000
_cell.length_b   1.000
_cell.length_c   1.000
_cell.angle_alpha   90.00
_cell.angle_beta   90.00
_cell.angle_gamma   90.00
#
_symmetry.space_group_name_H-M   'P 1'
#
loop_
_entity.id
_entity.type
_entity.pdbx_description
1 polymer ?
#
loop_
_entity_poly.entity_id
_entity_poly.type
_entity_poly.pdbx_seq_one_letter_code
_entity_poly.pdbx_strand_id
1 'polypeptide(L)' 'FGPGQTPARAPALVIFADGDIVEASAGPGGGRFLLAAARPLREPIARHGPFVMNTRAEIEQTLRDLQTGRFIRDEPRDE' A
#
# COMPACT_ATOMS: atom_id res chain seq x y z
N PHE A 1 2.63 -7.70 -20.17
CA PHE A 1 1.56 -7.75 -19.16
C PHE A 1 0.23 -7.74 -19.88
N GLY A 2 -0.77 -8.40 -19.30
CA GLY A 2 -2.06 -8.64 -19.92
C GLY A 2 -2.00 -9.61 -21.12
N PRO A 3 -3.16 -9.91 -21.74
CA PRO A 3 -3.27 -10.89 -22.83
C PRO A 3 -2.40 -10.59 -24.06
N GLY A 4 -2.13 -9.31 -24.33
CA GLY A 4 -1.26 -8.87 -25.42
C GLY A 4 0.24 -8.97 -25.14
N GLN A 5 0.65 -9.49 -23.97
CA GLN A 5 2.04 -9.64 -23.56
C GLN A 5 2.88 -8.35 -23.69
N THR A 6 2.27 -7.18 -23.45
CA THR A 6 2.93 -5.88 -23.60
C THR A 6 4.16 -5.77 -22.69
N PRO A 7 5.36 -5.45 -23.20
CA PRO A 7 6.55 -5.31 -22.36
C PRO A 7 6.40 -4.19 -21.32
N ALA A 8 6.83 -4.45 -20.09
CA ALA A 8 6.99 -3.42 -19.05
C ALA A 8 8.47 -3.02 -18.94
N ARG A 9 8.75 -1.72 -18.85
CA ARG A 9 10.11 -1.18 -18.67
C ARG A 9 10.19 -0.41 -17.37
N ALA A 10 11.26 -0.63 -16.60
CA ALA A 10 11.43 0.04 -15.32
C ALA A 10 11.68 1.55 -15.48
N PRO A 11 11.15 2.39 -14.57
CA PRO A 11 10.23 2.03 -13.48
C PRO A 11 8.80 1.86 -14.00
N ALA A 12 8.11 0.80 -13.56
CA ALA A 12 6.71 0.58 -13.89
C ALA A 12 5.98 -0.07 -12.71
N LEU A 13 4.72 0.34 -12.51
CA LEU A 13 3.75 -0.37 -11.67
C LEU A 13 2.75 -1.06 -12.60
N VAL A 14 2.67 -2.38 -12.51
CA VAL A 14 1.67 -3.16 -13.26
C VAL A 14 0.61 -3.60 -12.27
N ILE A 15 -0.64 -3.22 -12.54
CA ILE A 15 -1.80 -3.65 -11.75
C ILE A 15 -2.46 -4.81 -12.49
N PHE A 16 -2.52 -5.96 -11.84
CA PHE A 16 -3.21 -7.14 -12.35
C PHE A 16 -4.67 -7.15 -11.88
N ALA A 17 -5.54 -7.74 -12.69
CA ALA A 17 -6.88 -8.12 -12.27
C ALA A 17 -6.84 -9.42 -11.46
N ASP A 18 -8.01 -9.88 -11.02
CA ASP A 18 -8.15 -11.18 -10.35
C ASP A 18 -7.64 -12.32 -11.24
N GLY A 19 -6.99 -13.29 -10.61
CA GLY A 19 -6.44 -14.47 -11.27
C GLY A 19 -5.52 -15.26 -10.34
N ASP A 20 -5.23 -16.49 -10.71
CA ASP A 20 -4.49 -17.43 -9.85
C ASP A 20 -2.99 -17.45 -10.14
N ILE A 21 -2.58 -16.99 -11.32
CA ILE A 21 -1.22 -17.14 -11.84
C ILE A 21 -0.72 -15.81 -12.40
N VAL A 22 0.53 -15.47 -12.06
CA VAL A 22 1.31 -14.41 -12.70
C VAL A 22 2.49 -15.05 -13.42
N GLU A 23 2.53 -14.92 -14.74
CA GLU A 23 3.66 -15.33 -15.55
C GLU A 23 4.56 -14.13 -15.87
N ALA A 24 5.87 -14.32 -15.74
CA ALA A 24 6.87 -13.31 -16.02
C ALA A 24 8.00 -13.89 -16.87
N SER A 25 8.42 -13.15 -17.89
CA SER A 25 9.59 -13.45 -18.71
C SER A 25 10.49 -12.22 -18.77
N ALA A 26 11.79 -12.47 -18.93
CA ALA A 26 12.79 -11.44 -19.08
C ALA A 26 13.66 -11.73 -20.30
N GLY A 27 14.18 -10.67 -20.92
CA GLY A 27 15.18 -10.79 -21.98
C GLY A 27 16.56 -11.21 -21.43
N PRO A 28 17.59 -11.24 -22.29
CA PRO A 28 18.93 -11.73 -21.92
C PRO A 28 19.60 -11.01 -20.74
N GLY A 29 19.24 -9.75 -20.48
CA GLY A 29 19.73 -8.98 -19.34
C GLY A 29 19.06 -9.31 -18.00
N GLY A 30 18.11 -10.26 -17.98
CA GLY A 30 17.31 -10.58 -16.80
C GLY A 30 16.29 -9.50 -16.44
N GLY A 31 15.57 -9.72 -15.34
CA GLY A 31 14.59 -8.80 -14.80
C GLY A 31 14.59 -8.83 -13.27
N ARG A 32 14.30 -7.70 -12.66
CA ARG A 32 14.10 -7.57 -11.20
C ARG A 32 12.80 -6.81 -10.96
N PHE A 33 11.90 -7.42 -10.20
CA PHE A 33 10.62 -6.83 -9.85
C PHE A 33 10.18 -7.31 -8.46
N LEU A 34 9.25 -6.57 -7.86
CA LEU A 34 8.52 -6.99 -6.67
C LEU A 34 7.10 -7.39 -7.09
N LEU A 35 6.63 -8.53 -6.58
CA LEU A 35 5.23 -8.93 -6.69
C LEU A 35 4.58 -8.75 -5.32
N ALA A 36 3.50 -7.98 -5.25
CA ALA A 36 2.73 -7.76 -4.04
C ALA A 36 1.26 -8.09 -4.31
N ALA A 37 0.67 -8.89 -3.41
CA ALA A 37 -0.75 -9.24 -3.42
C ALA A 37 -1.25 -9.31 -1.98
N ALA A 38 -2.46 -8.83 -1.74
CA ALA A 38 -3.08 -8.83 -0.42
C ALA A 38 -4.60 -8.85 -0.55
N ARG A 39 -5.28 -9.36 0.49
CA ARG A 39 -6.74 -9.22 0.60
C ARG A 39 -7.08 -7.75 0.89
N PRO A 40 -8.04 -7.15 0.16
CA PRO A 40 -8.50 -5.80 0.50
C PRO A 40 -9.08 -5.75 1.91
N LEU A 41 -8.66 -4.77 2.72
CA LEU A 41 -9.19 -4.55 4.07
C LEU A 41 -10.66 -4.12 4.06
N ARG A 42 -11.09 -3.43 2.98
CA ARG A 42 -12.45 -2.88 2.82
C ARG A 42 -12.86 -1.90 3.92
N GLU A 43 -11.88 -1.22 4.50
CA GLU A 43 -12.11 -0.16 5.47
C GLU A 43 -11.92 1.22 4.81
N PRO A 44 -12.59 2.26 5.32
CA PRO A 44 -12.35 3.63 4.89
C PRO A 44 -10.88 4.02 5.10
N ILE A 45 -10.35 4.89 4.22
CA ILE A 45 -8.99 5.41 4.29
C ILE A 45 -9.05 6.94 4.43
N ALA A 46 -8.61 7.44 5.58
CA ALA A 46 -8.37 8.85 5.83
C ALA A 46 -6.85 9.09 5.91
N ARG A 47 -6.31 9.95 5.03
CA ARG A 47 -4.87 10.23 4.95
C ARG A 47 -4.56 11.70 5.21
N HIS A 48 -3.54 11.97 6.03
CA HIS A 48 -2.95 13.29 6.22
C HIS A 48 -1.43 13.18 6.44
N GLY A 49 -0.65 13.53 5.41
CA GLY A 49 0.81 13.44 5.47
C GLY A 49 1.29 12.01 5.76
N PRO A 50 2.04 11.78 6.85
CA PRO A 50 2.52 10.46 7.25
C PRO A 50 1.46 9.60 7.98
N PHE A 51 0.29 10.16 8.30
CA PHE A 51 -0.75 9.46 9.04
C PHE A 51 -1.83 8.92 8.11
N VAL A 52 -2.15 7.63 8.31
CA VAL A 52 -3.25 6.93 7.65
C VAL A 52 -4.09 6.29 8.74
N MET A 53 -5.38 6.61 8.76
CA MET A 53 -6.39 6.15 9.73
C MET A 53 -7.67 5.79 8.97
N ASN A 54 -8.74 5.38 9.65
CA ASN A 54 -10.02 5.07 9.02
C ASN A 54 -10.91 6.32 8.90
N THR A 55 -10.89 7.23 9.88
CA THR A 55 -11.77 8.42 9.91
C THR A 55 -11.03 9.76 10.00
N ARG A 56 -11.71 10.86 9.64
CA ARG A 56 -11.18 12.22 9.82
C ARG A 56 -10.95 12.55 11.30
N ALA A 57 -11.84 12.11 12.17
CA ALA A 57 -11.75 12.35 13.62
C ALA A 57 -10.48 11.70 14.21
N GLU A 58 -10.14 10.48 13.78
CA GLU A 58 -8.88 9.82 14.16
C GLU A 58 -7.66 10.63 13.72
N ILE A 59 -7.65 11.14 12.47
CA ILE A 59 -6.56 12.00 11.99
C ILE A 59 -6.40 13.25 12.88
N GLU A 60 -7.49 13.93 13.21
CA GLU A 60 -7.44 15.11 14.08
C GLU A 60 -6.94 14.76 15.49
N GLN A 61 -7.36 13.61 16.03
CA GLN A 61 -6.86 13.12 17.29
C GLN A 61 -5.36 12.81 17.23
N THR A 62 -4.89 12.15 16.18
CA THR A 62 -3.47 11.85 15.97
C THR A 62 -2.62 13.12 15.88
N LEU A 63 -3.11 14.16 15.20
CA LEU A 63 -2.42 15.45 15.14
C LEU A 63 -2.36 16.13 16.51
N ARG A 64 -3.44 16.10 17.29
CA ARG A 64 -3.43 16.60 18.68
C ARG A 64 -2.45 15.83 19.55
N ASP A 65 -2.40 14.50 19.41
CA ASP A 65 -1.46 13.67 20.18
C ASP A 65 -0.01 13.97 19.80
N LEU A 66 0.27 14.21 18.51
CA LEU A 66 1.60 14.65 18.07
C LEU A 66 1.97 16.00 18.66
N GLN A 67 1.09 17.00 18.56
CA GLN A 67 1.31 18.35 19.08
C GLN A 67 1.50 18.38 20.60
N THR A 68 0.85 17.46 21.32
CA THR A 68 0.93 17.37 22.79
C THR A 68 1.97 16.38 23.29
N GLY A 69 2.77 15.79 22.39
CA GLY A 69 3.83 14.82 22.75
C GLY A 69 3.31 13.45 23.21
N ARG A 70 2.03 13.13 22.99
CA ARG A 70 1.36 11.87 23.37
C ARG A 70 1.16 10.89 22.20
N PHE A 71 1.89 11.11 21.10
CA PHE A 71 1.76 10.29 19.89
C PHE A 71 2.35 8.89 20.07
N ILE A 72 3.58 8.80 20.58
CA ILE A 72 4.18 7.52 20.98
C ILE A 72 3.61 7.17 22.35
N ARG A 73 3.13 5.94 22.48
CA ARG A 73 2.56 5.41 23.71
C ARG A 73 3.22 4.09 24.02
N ASP A 74 3.52 3.86 25.29
CA ASP A 74 4.10 2.59 25.74
C ASP A 74 3.06 1.46 25.78
N GLU A 75 1.76 1.82 25.78
CA GLU A 75 0.63 0.89 25.76
C GLU A 75 -0.34 1.20 24.59
N PRO A 76 -0.91 0.15 23.96
CA PRO A 76 -1.89 0.31 22.87
C PRO A 76 -3.20 0.94 23.37
N ARG A 77 -3.97 1.55 22.46
CA ARG A 77 -5.34 2.00 22.78
C ARG A 77 -6.25 0.79 22.86
N ASP A 78 -7.07 0.73 23.91
CA ASP A 78 -8.25 -0.13 23.90
C ASP A 78 -9.19 0.36 22.79
N GLU A 79 -9.58 -0.55 21.89
CA GLU A 79 -10.52 -0.31 20.79
C GLU A 79 -11.99 -0.38 21.24
#